data_AF-W7YBN0-F1
#
_entry.id   AF-W7YBN0-F1
#
_cell.length_a   1.000
_cell.length_b   1.000
_cell.length_c   1.000
_cell.angle_alpha   90.00
_cell.angle_beta   90.00
_cell.angle_gamma   90.00
#
_symmetry.space_group_name_H-M   'P 1'
#
loop_
_entity.id
_entity.type
_entity.pdbx_description
1 polymer ?
#
loop_
_entity_poly.entity_id
_entity_poly.type
_entity_poly.pdbx_seq_one_letter_code
_entity_poly.pdbx_strand_id
1 'polypeptide(L)' 'MAQLTLITGGQRSGKSSYAQKYATQLSSQPIYLATSRIWDEEHRKRIERHKADRMNVG' A
#
# COMPACT_ATOMS: atom_id res chain seq x y z
N MET A 1 -5.45 15.29 -17.97
CA MET A 1 -4.01 15.18 -17.61
C MET A 1 -3.87 14.12 -16.52
N ALA A 2 -2.80 13.33 -16.51
CA ALA A 2 -2.55 12.39 -15.42
C ALA A 2 -1.92 13.12 -14.22
N GLN A 3 -2.33 12.76 -13.00
CA GLN A 3 -1.79 13.30 -11.75
C GLN A 3 -0.81 12.30 -11.12
N LEU A 4 0.34 12.77 -10.66
CA LEU A 4 1.34 11.98 -9.94
C LEU A 4 1.53 12.52 -8.53
N THR A 5 1.34 11.66 -7.52
CA THR A 5 1.54 11.99 -6.11
C THR A 5 2.66 11.13 -5.53
N LEU A 6 3.73 11.77 -5.03
CA LEU A 6 4.84 11.10 -4.35
C LEU A 6 4.69 11.23 -2.83
N ILE A 7 4.73 10.10 -2.12
CA ILE A 7 4.62 10.04 -0.66
C ILE A 7 5.95 9.56 -0.08
N THR A 8 6.57 10.34 0.80
CA THR A 8 7.92 10.07 1.37
C THR A 8 7.92 10.11 2.90
N GLY A 9 9.05 9.79 3.53
CA GLY A 9 9.24 9.83 5.00
C GLY A 9 10.09 8.68 5.58
N GLY A 10 10.55 8.82 6.82
CA GLY A 10 11.47 7.87 7.50
C GLY A 10 10.83 6.52 7.90
N GLN A 11 11.64 5.50 8.22
CA GLN A 11 11.13 4.15 8.54
C GLN A 11 10.01 4.18 9.62
N ARG A 12 8.96 3.36 9.45
CA ARG A 12 7.78 3.27 10.34
C ARG A 12 6.95 4.56 10.50
N SER A 13 7.14 5.58 9.65
CA SER A 13 6.35 6.83 9.70
C SER A 13 4.90 6.76 9.17
N GLY A 14 4.36 5.56 8.90
CA GLY A 14 2.97 5.42 8.44
C GLY A 14 2.66 5.73 6.96
N LYS A 15 3.68 5.95 6.11
CA LYS A 15 3.53 6.26 4.67
C LYS A 15 2.54 5.35 3.93
N SER A 16 2.71 4.03 4.07
CA SER A 16 1.88 3.07 3.34
C SER A 16 0.41 3.16 3.74
N SER A 17 0.14 3.39 5.03
CA SER A 17 -1.22 3.58 5.54
C SER A 17 -1.83 4.89 5.03
N TYR A 18 -1.06 5.98 5.00
CA TYR A 18 -1.53 7.24 4.42
C TYR A 18 -1.80 7.12 2.91
N ALA A 19 -0.88 6.49 2.16
CA ALA A 19 -1.03 6.24 0.72
C ALA A 19 -2.28 5.41 0.40
N GLN A 20 -2.57 4.40 1.23
CA GLN A 20 -3.78 3.60 1.09
C GLN A 20 -5.04 4.43 1.30
N LYS A 21 -5.11 5.22 2.39
CA LYS A 21 -6.26 6.11 2.66
C LYS A 21 -6.47 7.13 1.54
N TYR A 22 -5.38 7.73 1.05
CA TYR A 22 -5.43 8.68 -0.05
C TYR A 22 -5.92 8.02 -1.35
N ALA A 23 -5.42 6.83 -1.69
CA ALA A 23 -5.87 6.09 -2.87
C ALA A 23 -7.36 5.75 -2.81
N THR A 24 -7.87 5.33 -1.64
CA THR A 24 -9.30 5.02 -1.44
C THR A 24 -10.22 6.24 -1.52
N GLN A 25 -9.70 7.45 -1.30
CA GLN A 25 -10.46 8.69 -1.52
C GLN A 25 -10.58 9.04 -3.01
N LEU A 26 -9.65 8.57 -3.84
CA LEU A 26 -9.63 8.82 -5.28
C LEU A 26 -10.37 7.73 -6.09
N SER A 27 -10.41 6.50 -5.58
CA SER A 27 -11.08 5.37 -6.23
C SER A 27 -11.53 4.36 -5.20
N SER A 28 -12.73 3.79 -5.39
CA SER A 28 -13.24 2.66 -4.60
C SER A 28 -12.52 1.34 -4.91
N GLN A 29 -11.80 1.26 -6.04
CA GLN A 29 -11.07 0.05 -6.47
C GLN A 29 -9.65 0.41 -6.92
N PRO A 30 -8.75 0.83 -6.00
CA PRO A 30 -7.38 1.16 -6.35
C PRO A 30 -6.55 -0.09 -6.69
N ILE A 31 -5.72 0.02 -7.73
CA ILE A 31 -4.75 -1.03 -8.08
C ILE A 31 -3.48 -0.83 -7.25
N TYR A 32 -3.06 -1.87 -6.53
CA TYR A 32 -1.81 -1.88 -5.76
C TYR A 32 -0.72 -2.63 -6.52
N LEU A 33 0.37 -1.93 -6.85
CA LEU A 33 1.56 -2.52 -7.46
C LEU A 33 2.74 -2.46 -6.49
N ALA A 34 3.31 -3.62 -6.16
CA ALA A 34 4.55 -3.71 -5.39
C ALA A 34 5.68 -4.16 -6.32
N THR A 35 6.79 -3.42 -6.34
CA THR A 35 7.97 -3.73 -7.17
C THR A 35 9.05 -4.50 -6.42
N SER A 36 8.91 -4.69 -5.10
CA SER A 36 9.89 -5.39 -4.28
C SER A 36 9.79 -6.91 -4.43
N ARG A 37 10.94 -7.59 -4.47
CA ARG A 37 11.00 -9.06 -4.35
C ARG A 37 10.64 -9.51 -2.93
N ILE A 38 10.15 -10.74 -2.80
CA ILE A 38 9.97 -11.38 -1.49
C ILE A 38 11.34 -11.87 -1.05
N TRP A 39 11.81 -11.39 0.10
CA TRP A 39 13.18 -11.62 0.58
C TRP A 39 13.24 -12.74 1.61
N ASP A 40 12.23 -12.83 2.47
CA ASP A 40 12.12 -13.83 3.54
C ASP A 40 10.65 -14.09 3.92
N GLU A 41 10.45 -14.99 4.88
CA GLU A 41 9.12 -15.39 5.39
C GLU A 41 8.41 -14.27 6.17
N GLU A 42 9.15 -13.42 6.88
CA GLU A 42 8.56 -12.29 7.61
C GLU A 42 7.98 -11.25 6.62
N HIS A 43 8.73 -10.97 5.56
CA HIS A 43 8.31 -10.10 4.47
C HIS A 43 7.09 -10.66 3.76
N ARG A 44 7.07 -11.97 3.50
CA ARG A 44 5.90 -12.67 2.94
C ARG A 44 4.67 -12.48 3.84
N LYS A 45 4.79 -12.76 5.14
CA LYS A 45 3.68 -12.57 6.10
C LYS A 45 3.17 -11.13 6.13
N ARG A 46 4.07 -10.14 6.06
CA ARG A 46 3.70 -8.72 6.00
C ARG A 46 2.94 -8.39 4.72
N ILE A 47 3.33 -8.95 3.56
CA ILE A 47 2.61 -8.78 2.30
C ILE A 47 1.20 -9.40 2.38
N GLU A 48 1.07 -10.62 2.90
CA GLU A 48 -0.23 -11.28 3.03
C GLU A 48 -1.16 -10.52 3.98
N ARG A 49 -0.65 -10.02 5.10
CA ARG A 49 -1.40 -9.10 5.97
C ARG A 49 -1.88 -7.87 5.21
N HIS A 50 -1.00 -7.23 4.44
CA HIS A 50 -1.40 -6.06 3.64
C HIS A 50 -2.45 -6.37 2.57
N LYS A 51 -2.42 -7.56 1.96
CA LYS A 51 -3.47 -8.00 1.02
C LYS A 51 -4.81 -8.16 1.75
N ALA A 52 -4.81 -8.85 2.89
CA ALA A 52 -6.02 -9.04 3.70
C ALA A 52 -6.60 -7.71 4.18
N ASP A 53 -5.76 -6.79 4.67
CA ASP A 53 -6.17 -5.45 5.10
C ASP A 53 -6.83 -4.63 3.96
N ARG A 54 -6.51 -4.93 2.70
CA ARG A 54 -7.06 -4.26 1.51
C ARG A 54 -8.31 -4.93 0.96
N MET A 55 -8.42 -6.26 1.07
CA MET A 55 -9.62 -7.01 0.67
C MET A 55 -10.81 -6.75 1.60
N ASN A 56 -10.56 -6.34 2.85
CA ASN A 56 -11.59 -5.99 3.82
C ASN A 56 -12.04 -4.51 3.74
N VAL A 57 -11.51 -3.72 2.81
CA VAL A 57 -12.01 -2.37 2.55
C VAL A 57 -13.16 -2.50 1.55
N GLY A 58 -14.33 -2.87 2.07
CA GLY A 58 -15.62 -2.83 1.37
C GLY A 58 -16.29 -1.48 1.56
#